data_AF-A0A524CCQ4-F1
#
_entry.id   AF-A0A524CCQ4-F1
#
_cell.length_a   1.000
_cell.length_b   1.000
_cell.length_c   1.000
_cell.angle_alpha   90.00
_cell.angle_beta   90.00
_cell.angle_gamma   90.00
#
_symmetry.space_group_name_H-M   'P 1'
#
loop_
_entity.id
_entity.type
_entity.pdbx_description
1 polymer ?
#
loop_
_entity_poly.entity_id
_entity_poly.type
_entity_poly.pdbx_seq_one_letter_code
_entity_poly.pdbx_strand_id
1 'polypeptide(L)'
;MSKDEMVEILNSAMEPGITSVIVHTKDYIYVVYSLDPEKKKWKEASYTYQGEALSVRELEAPKALMYLVEELTRGLPGYYPDAPFVKDQGELEALINKVKG
;
A
#
# COMPACT_ATOMS: atom_id res chain seq x y z
N MET A 1 -0.15 5.04 -17.16
CA MET A 1 0.89 4.04 -16.85
C MET A 1 1.08 3.89 -15.35
N SER A 2 1.69 4.83 -14.62
CA SER A 2 1.93 4.65 -13.16
C SER A 2 0.63 4.54 -12.34
N LYS A 3 -0.43 5.25 -12.72
CA LYS A 3 -1.77 5.13 -12.10
C LYS A 3 -2.40 3.75 -12.31
N ASP A 4 -2.36 3.26 -13.54
CA ASP A 4 -2.96 1.97 -13.91
C ASP A 4 -2.27 0.83 -13.16
N GLU A 5 -0.94 0.88 -13.11
CA GLU A 5 -0.12 -0.08 -12.36
C GLU A 5 -0.40 -0.01 -10.84
N MET A 6 -0.57 1.20 -10.29
CA MET A 6 -0.95 1.34 -8.88
C MET A 6 -2.34 0.75 -8.61
N VAL A 7 -3.30 0.91 -9.52
CA VAL A 7 -4.63 0.29 -9.41
C VAL A 7 -4.53 -1.24 -9.46
N GLU A 8 -3.74 -1.80 -10.36
CA GLU A 8 -3.48 -3.24 -10.41
C GLU A 8 -2.88 -3.75 -9.10
N ILE A 9 -1.89 -3.04 -8.56
CA ILE A 9 -1.26 -3.37 -7.28
C ILE A 9 -2.30 -3.36 -6.13
N LEU A 10 -3.17 -2.36 -6.07
CA LEU A 10 -4.21 -2.25 -5.04
C LEU A 10 -5.21 -3.41 -5.13
N ASN A 11 -5.60 -3.80 -6.34
CA ASN A 11 -6.50 -4.94 -6.55
C ASN A 11 -5.85 -6.23 -6.06
N SER A 12 -4.59 -6.49 -6.45
CA SER A 12 -3.87 -7.69 -6.02
C SER A 12 -3.66 -7.75 -4.50
N ALA A 13 -3.44 -6.60 -3.84
CA ALA A 13 -3.24 -6.55 -2.39
C ALA A 13 -4.48 -6.98 -1.58
N MET A 14 -5.67 -6.98 -2.17
CA MET A 14 -6.93 -7.31 -1.50
C MET A 14 -7.60 -8.58 -2.06
N GLU A 15 -6.90 -9.33 -2.90
CA GLU A 15 -7.37 -10.65 -3.33
C GLU A 15 -7.56 -11.60 -2.12
N PRO A 16 -8.57 -12.48 -2.14
CA PRO A 16 -8.81 -13.42 -1.04
C PRO A 16 -7.58 -14.25 -0.70
N GLY A 17 -7.17 -14.22 0.57
CA GLY A 17 -6.00 -14.96 1.07
C GLY A 17 -4.68 -14.19 1.03
N ILE A 18 -4.65 -12.99 0.45
CA ILE A 18 -3.48 -12.10 0.48
C ILE A 18 -3.45 -11.34 1.81
N THR A 19 -2.29 -11.35 2.47
CA THR A 19 -2.05 -10.49 3.63
C THR A 19 -1.50 -9.17 3.15
N SER A 20 -2.16 -8.06 3.47
CA SER A 20 -1.73 -6.74 3.04
C SER A 20 -1.91 -5.68 4.13
N VAL A 21 -1.15 -4.60 3.98
CA VAL A 21 -1.35 -3.34 4.69
C VAL A 21 -1.31 -2.24 3.65
N ILE A 22 -2.38 -1.43 3.62
CA ILE A 22 -2.49 -0.28 2.74
C ILE A 22 -2.68 0.94 3.62
N VAL A 23 -1.84 1.94 3.39
CA VAL A 23 -1.89 3.27 4.01
C VAL A 23 -2.11 4.27 2.90
N HIS A 24 -3.05 5.17 3.06
CA HIS A 24 -3.24 6.25 2.09
C HIS A 24 -3.32 7.58 2.81
N THR A 25 -2.68 8.60 2.29
CA THR A 25 -2.79 9.96 2.81
C THR A 25 -3.36 10.88 1.73
N LYS A 26 -3.30 12.19 1.98
CA LYS A 26 -3.56 13.18 0.94
C LYS A 26 -2.41 13.25 -0.09
N ASP A 27 -1.20 12.86 0.30
CA ASP A 27 0.03 13.09 -0.46
C ASP A 27 0.51 11.84 -1.21
N TYR A 28 0.25 10.64 -0.67
CA TYR A 28 0.70 9.38 -1.25
C TYR A 28 -0.13 8.17 -0.83
N ILE A 29 0.15 7.03 -1.45
CA ILE A 29 -0.32 5.69 -1.10
C ILE A 29 0.90 4.83 -0.81
N TYR A 30 0.83 4.01 0.21
CA TYR A 30 1.78 2.95 0.51
C TYR A 30 1.02 1.63 0.62
N VAL A 31 1.55 0.58 0.02
CA VAL A 31 0.99 -0.77 0.11
C VAL A 31 2.12 -1.78 0.23
N VAL A 32 1.91 -2.75 1.12
CA VAL A 32 2.79 -3.90 1.26
C VAL A 32 1.94 -5.15 1.41
N TYR A 33 2.21 -6.19 0.61
CA TYR A 33 1.41 -7.42 0.60
C TYR A 33 2.23 -8.67 0.26
N SER A 34 1.78 -9.82 0.77
CA SER A 34 2.41 -11.11 0.52
C SER A 34 2.19 -11.58 -0.92
N LEU A 35 3.22 -12.11 -1.55
CA LEU A 35 3.17 -12.67 -2.92
C LEU A 35 2.99 -14.19 -2.95
N ASP A 36 3.15 -14.86 -1.82
CA ASP A 36 3.03 -16.31 -1.71
C ASP A 36 2.26 -16.72 -0.44
N PRO A 37 1.65 -17.92 -0.45
CA PRO A 37 0.89 -18.42 0.72
C PRO A 37 1.74 -18.61 1.98
N GLU A 38 3.04 -18.85 1.82
CA GLU A 38 3.98 -19.01 2.94
C GLU A 38 4.44 -17.66 3.51
N LYS A 39 4.05 -16.55 2.86
CA LYS A 39 4.36 -15.16 3.22
C LYS A 39 5.85 -14.90 3.29
N LYS A 40 6.65 -15.56 2.46
CA LYS A 40 8.12 -15.40 2.42
C LYS A 40 8.51 -14.16 1.61
N LYS A 41 7.82 -13.93 0.50
CA LYS A 41 8.02 -12.82 -0.43
C LYS A 41 6.86 -11.84 -0.33
N TRP A 42 7.22 -10.57 -0.40
CA TRP A 42 6.30 -9.46 -0.28
C TRP A 42 6.59 -8.47 -1.38
N LYS A 43 5.55 -7.83 -1.88
CA LYS A 43 5.69 -6.65 -2.73
C LYS A 43 5.36 -5.43 -1.91
N GLU A 44 6.24 -4.44 -2.00
CA GLU A 44 6.01 -3.11 -1.48
C GLU A 44 5.89 -2.15 -2.67
N ALA A 45 4.90 -1.27 -2.61
CA ALA A 45 4.78 -0.16 -3.54
C ALA A 45 4.40 1.14 -2.83
N SER A 46 4.92 2.24 -3.36
CA SER A 46 4.52 3.58 -2.94
C SER A 46 4.22 4.45 -4.16
N TYR A 47 3.11 5.18 -4.09
CA TYR A 47 2.65 6.06 -5.15
C TYR A 47 2.44 7.47 -4.61
N THR A 48 3.18 8.42 -5.15
CA THR A 48 3.04 9.84 -4.79
C THR A 48 2.13 10.51 -5.80
N TYR A 49 1.05 11.17 -5.34
CA TYR A 49 0.13 11.87 -6.23
C TYR A 49 0.84 13.03 -6.95
N GLN A 50 1.70 13.75 -6.24
CA GLN A 50 2.54 14.78 -6.82
C GLN A 50 3.60 14.15 -7.73
N GLY A 51 3.51 14.41 -9.02
CA GLY A 51 4.43 13.87 -10.02
C GLY A 51 4.10 12.45 -10.48
N GLU A 52 3.00 11.87 -10.00
CA GLU A 52 2.50 10.53 -10.38
C GLU A 52 3.59 9.44 -10.34
N ALA A 53 4.45 9.52 -9.33
CA ALA A 53 5.62 8.66 -9.20
C ALA A 53 5.27 7.37 -8.46
N LEU A 54 5.57 6.23 -9.10
CA LEU A 54 5.40 4.90 -8.53
C LEU A 54 6.78 4.28 -8.24
N SER A 55 6.96 3.76 -7.04
CA SER A 55 8.09 2.92 -6.65
C SER A 55 7.58 1.54 -6.29
N VAL A 56 8.21 0.49 -6.80
CA VAL A 56 7.83 -0.91 -6.55
C VAL A 56 9.08 -1.72 -6.26
N ARG A 57 9.02 -2.59 -5.26
CA ARG A 57 10.08 -3.55 -4.96
C ARG A 57 9.54 -4.84 -4.36
N GLU A 58 10.24 -5.93 -4.60
CA GLU A 58 10.02 -7.21 -3.93
C GLU A 58 11.04 -7.39 -2.81
N LEU A 59 10.57 -7.94 -1.69
CA LEU A 59 11.31 -8.07 -0.46
C LEU A 59 11.01 -9.41 0.21
N GLU A 60 11.99 -9.92 0.94
CA GLU A 60 11.75 -10.99 1.91
C GLU A 60 10.99 -10.43 3.12
N ALA A 61 10.17 -11.27 3.75
CA ALA A 61 9.25 -10.87 4.82
C ALA A 61 9.89 -10.04 5.95
N PRO A 62 11.08 -10.39 6.50
CA PRO A 62 11.68 -9.59 7.56
C PRO A 62 11.94 -8.14 7.13
N LYS A 63 12.37 -7.93 5.89
CA LYS A 63 12.69 -6.60 5.36
C LYS A 63 11.42 -5.81 5.04
N ALA A 64 10.39 -6.46 4.50
CA ALA A 64 9.09 -5.84 4.28
C ALA A 64 8.46 -5.34 5.60
N LEU A 65 8.51 -6.15 6.65
CA LEU A 65 7.99 -5.76 7.97
C LEU A 65 8.82 -4.63 8.61
N MET A 66 10.15 -4.64 8.46
CA MET A 66 10.99 -3.53 8.92
C MET A 66 10.63 -2.21 8.23
N TYR A 67 10.46 -2.22 6.91
CA TYR A 67 10.08 -1.02 6.16
C TYR A 67 8.66 -0.56 6.46
N LEU A 68 7.72 -1.48 6.69
CA LEU A 68 6.40 -1.13 7.20
C LEU A 68 6.52 -0.38 8.52
N VAL A 69 7.28 -0.89 9.49
CA VAL A 69 7.46 -0.20 10.79
C VAL A 69 8.09 1.18 10.61
N GLU A 70 9.11 1.31 9.75
CA GLU A 70 9.70 2.62 9.42
C GLU A 70 8.67 3.58 8.82
N GLU A 71 7.83 3.10 7.90
CA GLU A 71 6.77 3.88 7.26
C GLU A 71 5.74 4.36 8.28
N LEU A 72 5.25 3.46 9.14
CA LEU A 72 4.26 3.81 10.17
C LEU A 72 4.83 4.80 11.20
N THR A 73 6.09 4.65 11.58
CA THR A 73 6.72 5.50 12.59
C THR A 73 7.13 6.88 12.07
N ARG A 74 7.46 7.00 10.78
CA ARG A 74 7.83 8.28 10.17
C ARG A 74 6.66 9.02 9.53
N GLY A 75 5.79 8.27 8.83
CA GLY A 75 4.70 8.82 8.01
C GLY A 75 3.42 9.11 8.78
N LEU A 76 3.16 8.38 9.88
CA LEU A 76 1.89 8.46 10.60
C LEU A 76 1.81 9.19 11.95
N PRO A 77 2.88 9.73 12.58
CA PRO A 77 2.75 10.42 13.87
C PRO A 77 1.70 11.55 13.88
N GLY A 78 1.50 12.24 12.74
CA GLY A 78 0.51 13.31 12.59
C GLY A 78 -0.91 12.84 12.31
N TYR A 79 -1.14 11.54 12.12
CA TYR A 79 -2.44 10.96 11.79
C TYR A 79 -3.05 10.17 12.96
N TYR A 80 -2.42 10.14 14.14
CA TYR A 80 -3.02 9.50 15.31
C TYR A 80 -4.11 10.42 15.93
N PRO A 81 -5.29 9.90 16.32
CA PRO A 81 -5.70 8.49 16.37
C PRO A 81 -6.24 7.91 15.06
N ASP A 82 -6.56 8.74 14.07
CA ASP A 82 -7.19 8.37 12.80
C ASP A 82 -6.19 7.89 11.75
N ALA A 83 -5.46 6.82 12.11
CA ALA A 83 -4.43 6.27 11.23
C ALA A 83 -5.06 5.85 9.88
N PRO A 84 -4.48 6.25 8.74
CA PRO A 84 -5.21 6.29 7.49
C PRO A 84 -4.99 4.97 6.73
N PHE A 85 -5.32 3.88 7.42
CA PHE A 85 -5.31 2.53 6.90
C PHE A 85 -6.61 2.27 6.14
N VAL A 86 -6.49 1.58 5.01
CA VAL A 86 -7.64 0.98 4.34
C VAL A 86 -8.06 -0.27 5.12
N LYS A 87 -9.32 -0.32 5.56
CA LYS A 87 -9.83 -1.34 6.49
C LYS A 87 -10.79 -2.32 5.83
N ASP A 88 -11.40 -1.93 4.72
CA ASP A 88 -12.37 -2.74 4.01
C ASP A 88 -12.38 -2.47 2.49
N GLN A 89 -13.18 -3.26 1.79
CA GLN A 89 -13.34 -3.19 0.34
C GLN A 89 -13.93 -1.86 -0.14
N GLY A 90 -14.81 -1.22 0.65
CA GLY A 90 -15.41 0.06 0.28
C GLY A 90 -14.39 1.19 0.32
N GLU A 91 -13.53 1.21 1.34
CA GLU A 91 -12.40 2.15 1.42
C GLU A 91 -11.40 1.94 0.28
N LEU A 92 -11.14 0.69 -0.13
CA LEU A 92 -10.30 0.37 -1.28
C LEU A 92 -10.89 0.91 -2.58
N GLU A 93 -12.19 0.67 -2.83
CA GLU A 93 -12.86 1.15 -4.04
C GLU A 93 -12.84 2.68 -4.14
N ALA A 94 -13.06 3.36 -3.01
CA ALA A 94 -12.92 4.82 -2.94
C ALA A 94 -11.48 5.26 -3.27
N LEU A 95 -10.48 4.55 -2.76
CA LEU A 95 -9.07 4.83 -3.07
C LEU A 95 -8.73 4.61 -4.55
N ILE A 96 -9.20 3.51 -5.15
CA ILE A 96 -8.98 3.21 -6.57
C ILE A 96 -9.61 4.28 -7.45
N ASN A 97 -10.84 4.70 -7.14
CA ASN A 97 -11.51 5.78 -7.89
C ASN A 97 -10.71 7.09 -7.79
N LYS A 98 -10.17 7.41 -6.61
CA LYS A 98 -9.28 8.57 -6.42
C LYS A 98 -8.00 8.49 -7.26
N VAL A 99 -7.41 7.30 -7.44
CA VAL A 99 -6.22 7.12 -8.29
C VAL A 99 -6.54 7.33 -9.77
N LYS A 100 -7.71 6.84 -10.22
CA LYS A 100 -8.15 6.96 -11.62
C LYS A 100 -8.46 8.41 -12.03
N GLY A 101 -8.95 9.23 -11.10
CA GLY A 101 -9.35 10.62 -11.33
C GLY A 101 -10.83 10.74 -11.63
#